data_AF-A0A951WVW1-F1
#
_entry.id   AF-A0A951WVW1-F1
#
_cell.length_a   1.000
_cell.length_b   1.000
_cell.length_c   1.000
_cell.angle_alpha   90.00
_cell.angle_beta   90.00
_cell.angle_gamma   90.00
#
_symmetry.space_group_name_H-M   'P 1'
#
loop_
_entity.id
_entity.type
_entity.pdbx_description
1 polymer ?
#
loop_
_entity_poly.entity_id
_entity_poly.type
_entity_poly.pdbx_seq_one_letter_code
_entity_poly.pdbx_strand_id
1 'polypeptide(L)'
;MTNDLRTAALRRYHDLFDPTQYNAITEMIASNLYTERDDSRISDGMVALQDACLELAGHPDLTGACHRLAVFCGQNSLSFYTVDAMRDFLRRFDTGDDLRIADFDGTARALLRAYSGLDDLKSATAYANGVHAWQGRAAYALLQAVEYLTVAAAQLLQHGDEAYVHEKLQRGIRQITGALHEGVRHSENPSQYVFRGAYFPNEG
;
A
#
# COMPACT_ATOMS: atom_id res chain seq x y z
N MET A 1 2.61 31.00 19.87
CA MET A 1 1.60 29.94 19.60
C MET A 1 2.18 28.75 18.85
N THR A 2 2.57 28.84 17.56
CA THR A 2 3.16 27.69 16.82
C THR A 2 4.48 27.19 17.45
N ASN A 3 5.32 28.11 17.93
CA ASN A 3 6.57 27.75 18.60
C ASN A 3 6.31 26.98 19.91
N ASP A 4 5.30 27.38 20.68
CA ASP A 4 4.92 26.72 21.94
C ASP A 4 4.39 25.31 21.70
N LEU A 5 3.62 25.10 20.62
CA LEU A 5 3.13 23.79 20.20
C LEU A 5 4.27 22.85 19.79
N ARG A 6 5.25 23.34 19.01
CA ARG A 6 6.44 22.56 18.64
C ARG A 6 7.24 22.14 19.87
N THR A 7 7.48 23.06 20.80
CA THR A 7 8.21 22.75 22.04
C THR A 7 7.46 21.73 22.91
N ALA A 8 6.13 21.84 23.02
CA ALA A 8 5.32 20.87 23.74
C ALA A 8 5.38 19.48 23.10
N ALA A 9 5.26 19.39 21.77
CA ALA A 9 5.35 18.12 21.03
C ALA A 9 6.73 17.46 21.20
N LEU A 10 7.82 18.22 21.08
CA LEU A 10 9.18 17.72 21.30
C LEU A 10 9.38 17.20 22.72
N ARG A 11 8.86 17.92 23.73
CA ARG A 11 8.93 17.48 25.12
C ARG A 11 8.19 16.15 25.31
N ARG A 12 6.95 16.06 24.82
CA ARG A 12 6.16 14.83 24.89
C ARG A 12 6.84 13.67 24.17
N TYR A 13 7.44 13.93 23.00
CA TYR A 13 8.21 12.93 22.27
C TYR A 13 9.35 12.39 23.13
N HIS A 14 10.19 13.27 23.70
CA HIS A 14 11.31 12.86 24.55
C HIS A 14 10.87 12.10 25.81
N ASP A 15 9.75 12.48 26.41
CA ASP A 15 9.22 11.83 27.62
C ASP A 15 8.74 10.38 27.34
N LEU A 16 8.26 10.09 26.13
CA LEU A 16 7.69 8.79 25.74
C LEU A 16 8.68 7.88 24.99
N PHE A 17 9.78 8.46 24.48
CA PHE A 17 10.77 7.79 23.64
C PHE A 17 11.46 6.64 24.38
N ASP A 18 11.59 5.50 23.69
CA ASP A 18 12.33 4.33 24.19
C ASP A 18 13.48 4.00 23.25
N PRO A 19 14.73 4.30 23.65
CA PRO A 19 15.89 4.06 22.81
C PRO A 19 16.13 2.56 22.56
N THR A 20 15.68 1.67 23.45
CA THR A 20 15.88 0.23 23.28
C THR A 20 14.99 -0.30 22.17
N GLN A 21 13.69 0.04 22.23
CA GLN A 21 12.74 -0.36 21.18
C GLN A 21 13.07 0.30 19.84
N TYR A 22 13.45 1.58 19.84
CA TYR A 22 13.83 2.30 18.63
C TYR A 22 15.04 1.64 17.93
N ASN A 23 16.09 1.30 18.69
CA ASN A 23 17.25 0.60 18.15
C ASN A 23 16.93 -0.82 17.67
N ALA A 24 16.04 -1.54 18.35
CA ALA A 24 15.59 -2.85 17.91
C ALA A 24 14.87 -2.79 16.55
N ILE A 25 14.02 -1.77 16.34
CA ILE A 25 13.36 -1.54 15.05
C ILE A 25 14.40 -1.25 13.96
N THR A 26 15.45 -0.47 14.25
CA THR A 26 16.55 -0.23 13.29
C THR A 26 17.19 -1.53 12.81
N GLU A 27 17.49 -2.47 13.71
CA GLU A 27 18.02 -3.79 13.33
C GLU A 27 17.04 -4.60 12.48
N MET A 28 15.75 -4.53 12.79
CA MET A 28 14.71 -5.22 11.99
C MET A 28 14.62 -4.66 10.57
N ILE A 29 14.69 -3.32 10.41
CA ILE A 29 14.72 -2.67 9.09
C ILE A 29 15.99 -3.09 8.33
N ALA A 30 17.17 -3.03 8.97
CA ALA A 30 18.43 -3.45 8.38
C ALA A 30 18.36 -4.89 7.86
N SER A 31 17.80 -5.79 8.67
CA SER A 31 17.60 -7.20 8.32
C SER A 31 16.62 -7.38 7.16
N ASN A 32 15.51 -6.64 7.10
CA ASN A 32 14.57 -6.72 5.98
C ASN A 32 15.16 -6.18 4.67
N LEU A 33 15.97 -5.13 4.76
CA LEU A 33 16.58 -4.48 3.60
C LEU A 33 17.87 -5.17 3.11
N TYR A 34 18.35 -6.19 3.84
CA TYR A 34 19.61 -6.88 3.60
C TYR A 34 20.79 -5.91 3.44
N THR A 35 20.86 -4.91 4.32
CA THR A 35 21.87 -3.85 4.23
C THR A 35 22.47 -3.50 5.58
N GLU A 36 23.59 -2.79 5.55
CA GLU A 36 24.29 -2.30 6.75
C GLU A 36 23.59 -1.07 7.33
N ARG A 37 23.75 -0.85 8.64
CA ARG A 37 23.11 0.24 9.41
C ARG A 37 23.24 1.63 8.80
N ASP A 38 24.33 1.89 8.08
CA ASP A 38 24.65 3.21 7.53
C ASP A 38 24.01 3.45 6.15
N ASP A 39 23.23 2.50 5.63
CA ASP A 39 22.49 2.66 4.37
C ASP A 39 21.42 3.75 4.49
N SER A 40 21.35 4.62 3.49
CA SER A 40 20.38 5.71 3.42
C SER A 40 18.95 5.24 3.61
N ARG A 41 18.59 4.03 3.13
CA ARG A 41 17.23 3.49 3.24
C ARG A 41 16.85 3.18 4.69
N ILE A 42 17.80 2.76 5.51
CA ILE A 42 17.57 2.57 6.95
C ILE A 42 17.36 3.94 7.59
N SER A 43 18.21 4.92 7.26
CA SER A 43 18.06 6.27 7.77
C SER A 43 16.70 6.87 7.40
N ASP A 44 16.26 6.71 6.16
CA ASP A 44 14.96 7.18 5.68
C ASP A 44 13.81 6.54 6.47
N GLY A 45 13.90 5.23 6.73
CA GLY A 45 12.92 4.51 7.53
C GLY A 45 12.85 4.98 8.98
N MET A 46 14.02 5.20 9.60
CA MET A 46 14.08 5.71 10.97
C MET A 46 13.60 7.15 11.08
N VAL A 47 13.90 8.01 10.08
CA VAL A 47 13.36 9.37 9.99
C VAL A 47 11.84 9.34 9.84
N ALA A 48 11.30 8.48 8.97
CA ALA A 48 9.85 8.32 8.82
C ALA A 48 9.18 7.88 10.12
N LEU A 49 9.81 6.98 10.89
CA LEU A 49 9.31 6.55 12.19
C LEU A 49 9.33 7.69 13.21
N GLN A 50 10.43 8.44 13.28
CA GLN A 50 10.55 9.61 14.15
C GLN A 50 9.49 10.66 13.83
N ASP A 51 9.29 10.98 12.54
CA ASP A 51 8.29 11.94 12.10
C ASP A 51 6.88 11.50 12.49
N ALA A 52 6.57 10.20 12.35
CA ALA A 52 5.29 9.63 12.75
C ALA A 52 5.07 9.74 14.27
N CYS A 53 6.09 9.45 15.09
CA CYS A 53 6.03 9.66 16.54
C CYS A 53 5.78 11.13 16.90
N LEU A 54 6.42 12.07 16.21
CA LEU A 54 6.25 13.50 16.43
C LEU A 54 4.86 14.00 15.98
N GLU A 55 4.31 13.45 14.89
CA GLU A 55 2.92 13.69 14.49
C GLU A 55 1.94 13.27 15.58
N LEU A 56 2.12 12.08 16.16
CA LEU A 56 1.30 11.59 17.27
C LEU A 56 1.49 12.41 18.56
N ALA A 57 2.70 12.94 18.77
CA ALA A 57 2.98 13.88 19.85
C ALA A 57 2.34 15.27 19.65
N GLY A 58 1.77 15.55 18.47
CA GLY A 58 1.06 16.79 18.13
C GLY A 58 1.92 17.85 17.42
N HIS A 59 3.01 17.45 16.76
CA HIS A 59 3.85 18.39 16.03
C HIS A 59 3.12 18.95 14.78
N PRO A 60 2.96 20.29 14.66
CA PRO A 60 2.07 20.89 13.68
C PRO A 60 2.52 20.75 12.21
N ASP A 61 3.82 20.55 11.97
CA ASP A 61 4.38 20.48 10.61
C ASP A 61 4.52 19.05 10.07
N LEU A 62 4.16 18.03 10.87
CA LEU A 62 4.41 16.62 10.53
C LEU A 62 3.13 15.85 10.19
N THR A 63 2.04 16.53 9.89
CA THR A 63 0.79 15.90 9.44
C THR A 63 1.04 14.92 8.28
N GLY A 64 0.44 13.73 8.39
CA GLY A 64 0.57 12.64 7.42
C GLY A 64 1.86 11.83 7.52
N ALA A 65 2.69 12.03 8.54
CA ALA A 65 3.90 11.23 8.76
C ALA A 65 3.60 9.75 9.04
N CYS A 66 2.56 9.42 9.80
CA CYS A 66 2.09 8.04 9.99
C CYS A 66 1.77 7.37 8.65
N HIS A 67 1.12 8.09 7.73
CA HIS A 67 0.84 7.59 6.39
C HIS A 67 2.13 7.41 5.57
N ARG A 68 3.05 8.39 5.58
CA ARG A 68 4.35 8.27 4.89
C ARG A 68 5.16 7.08 5.40
N LEU A 69 5.13 6.79 6.70
CA LEU A 69 5.74 5.59 7.27
C LEU A 69 5.07 4.32 6.74
N ALA A 70 3.74 4.27 6.65
CA ALA A 70 3.02 3.12 6.10
C ALA A 70 3.42 2.83 4.64
N VAL A 71 3.54 3.89 3.83
CA VAL A 71 4.01 3.83 2.45
C VAL A 71 5.45 3.31 2.39
N PHE A 72 6.33 3.82 3.24
CA PHE A 72 7.70 3.34 3.36
C PHE A 72 7.75 1.84 3.63
N CYS A 73 6.96 1.34 4.58
CA CYS A 73 6.89 -0.09 4.91
C CYS A 73 6.52 -0.93 3.69
N GLY A 74 5.50 -0.50 2.94
CA GLY A 74 5.01 -1.18 1.75
C GLY A 74 6.03 -1.19 0.60
N GLN A 75 6.59 -0.03 0.25
CA GLN A 75 7.54 0.11 -0.87
C GLN A 75 8.86 -0.63 -0.64
N ASN A 76 9.26 -0.77 0.63
CA ASN A 76 10.48 -1.46 1.02
C ASN A 76 10.27 -2.93 1.40
N SER A 77 9.05 -3.46 1.19
CA SER A 77 8.71 -4.86 1.50
C SER A 77 9.10 -5.28 2.92
N LEU A 78 8.92 -4.40 3.91
CA LEU A 78 9.21 -4.73 5.30
C LEU A 78 8.35 -5.90 5.76
N SER A 79 8.88 -6.69 6.71
CA SER A 79 8.11 -7.81 7.24
C SER A 79 6.92 -7.34 8.07
N PHE A 80 5.84 -8.14 8.13
CA PHE A 80 4.72 -7.87 9.04
C PHE A 80 5.16 -7.73 10.50
N TYR A 81 6.19 -8.49 10.90
CA TYR A 81 6.76 -8.40 12.24
C TYR A 81 7.39 -7.03 12.52
N THR A 82 8.09 -6.45 11.54
CA THR A 82 8.65 -5.10 11.64
C THR A 82 7.55 -4.05 11.69
N VAL A 83 6.48 -4.21 10.91
CA VAL A 83 5.29 -3.35 10.96
C VAL A 83 4.60 -3.43 12.32
N ASP A 84 4.45 -4.63 12.89
CA ASP A 84 3.92 -4.84 14.24
C ASP A 84 4.76 -4.10 15.29
N ALA A 85 6.09 -4.23 15.22
CA ALA A 85 7.00 -3.53 16.14
C ALA A 85 6.91 -2.01 16.01
N MET A 86 6.82 -1.47 14.79
CA MET A 86 6.60 -0.04 14.55
C MET A 86 5.26 0.43 15.09
N ARG A 87 4.16 -0.30 14.83
CA ARG A 87 2.83 0.03 15.36
C ARG A 87 2.84 0.09 16.89
N ASP A 88 3.45 -0.91 17.53
CA ASP A 88 3.50 -1.00 18.98
C ASP A 88 4.37 0.11 19.59
N PHE A 89 5.43 0.54 18.89
CA PHE A 89 6.19 1.72 19.27
C PHE A 89 5.39 3.02 19.11
N LEU A 90 4.66 3.20 18.01
CA LEU A 90 3.79 4.36 17.78
C LEU A 90 2.70 4.50 18.85
N ARG A 91 2.12 3.38 19.32
CA ARG A 91 1.11 3.36 20.39
C ARG A 91 1.58 4.00 21.70
N ARG A 92 2.89 4.10 21.94
CA ARG A 92 3.44 4.82 23.11
C ARG A 92 3.15 6.31 23.06
N PHE A 93 3.01 6.86 21.85
CA PHE A 93 2.73 8.27 21.61
C PHE A 93 1.24 8.57 21.52
N ASP A 94 0.39 7.54 21.54
CA ASP A 94 -1.06 7.67 21.50
C ASP A 94 -1.61 8.23 22.82
N THR A 95 -2.57 9.15 22.71
CA THR A 95 -3.33 9.71 23.86
C THR A 95 -4.75 9.14 23.97
N GLY A 96 -5.15 8.27 23.04
CA GLY A 96 -6.42 7.54 23.05
C GLY A 96 -6.95 7.31 21.63
N ASP A 97 -7.14 6.04 21.26
CA ASP A 97 -7.80 5.51 20.06
C ASP A 97 -7.53 6.32 18.77
N ASP A 98 -6.27 6.69 18.56
CA ASP A 98 -5.87 7.51 17.42
C ASP A 98 -5.95 6.71 16.12
N LEU A 99 -6.91 7.08 15.27
CA LEU A 99 -7.15 6.43 13.98
C LEU A 99 -5.91 6.41 13.08
N ARG A 100 -4.96 7.35 13.25
CA ARG A 100 -3.73 7.38 12.45
C ARG A 100 -2.88 6.12 12.62
N ILE A 101 -2.92 5.47 13.79
CA ILE A 101 -2.21 4.21 14.02
C ILE A 101 -2.91 3.05 13.32
N ALA A 102 -4.25 3.03 13.34
CA ALA A 102 -5.04 2.03 12.63
C ALA A 102 -4.87 2.17 11.11
N ASP A 103 -4.90 3.42 10.60
CA ASP A 103 -4.67 3.74 9.20
C ASP A 103 -3.24 3.38 8.77
N PHE A 104 -2.24 3.61 9.63
CA PHE A 104 -0.86 3.15 9.40
C PHE A 104 -0.81 1.62 9.21
N ASP A 105 -1.36 0.85 10.17
CA ASP A 105 -1.30 -0.61 10.14
C ASP A 105 -2.07 -1.17 8.93
N GLY A 106 -3.27 -0.63 8.67
CA GLY A 106 -4.08 -1.01 7.52
C GLY A 106 -3.40 -0.72 6.18
N THR A 107 -2.87 0.49 6.02
CA THR A 107 -2.20 0.92 4.78
C THR A 107 -0.93 0.11 4.52
N ALA A 108 -0.07 -0.04 5.53
CA ALA A 108 1.19 -0.78 5.39
C ALA A 108 0.91 -2.24 4.98
N ARG A 109 -0.04 -2.90 5.65
CA ARG A 109 -0.40 -4.30 5.35
C ARG A 109 -1.03 -4.46 3.98
N ALA A 110 -1.92 -3.54 3.60
CA ALA A 110 -2.56 -3.56 2.29
C ALA A 110 -1.51 -3.43 1.18
N LEU A 111 -0.55 -2.51 1.33
CA LEU A 111 0.56 -2.34 0.37
C LEU A 111 1.46 -3.58 0.31
N LEU A 112 1.87 -4.12 1.46
CA LEU A 112 2.68 -5.34 1.52
C LEU A 112 2.00 -6.51 0.81
N ARG A 113 0.69 -6.71 1.05
CA ARG A 113 -0.07 -7.77 0.38
C ARG A 113 -0.23 -7.51 -1.11
N ALA A 114 -0.58 -6.29 -1.49
CA ALA A 114 -0.69 -5.90 -2.90
C ALA A 114 0.60 -6.20 -3.66
N TYR A 115 1.76 -5.77 -3.13
CA TYR A 115 3.04 -6.02 -3.79
C TYR A 115 3.46 -7.49 -3.79
N SER A 116 3.30 -8.20 -2.67
CA SER A 116 3.65 -9.63 -2.62
C SER A 116 2.85 -10.50 -3.60
N GLY A 117 1.57 -10.17 -3.82
CA GLY A 117 0.70 -10.94 -4.72
C GLY A 117 0.96 -10.70 -6.20
N LEU A 118 1.68 -9.64 -6.59
CA LEU A 118 1.89 -9.32 -8.00
C LEU A 118 2.74 -10.36 -8.73
N ASP A 119 3.71 -11.00 -8.07
CA ASP A 119 4.58 -11.98 -8.73
C ASP A 119 3.87 -13.31 -9.01
N ASP A 120 3.04 -13.77 -8.08
CA ASP A 120 2.15 -14.92 -8.30
C ASP A 120 1.15 -14.62 -9.42
N LEU A 121 0.60 -13.40 -9.44
CA LEU A 121 -0.34 -12.97 -10.47
C LEU A 121 0.30 -12.91 -11.86
N LYS A 122 1.53 -12.40 -11.98
CA LYS A 122 2.29 -12.41 -13.23
C LYS A 122 2.55 -13.84 -13.71
N SER A 123 2.89 -14.74 -12.79
CA SER A 123 3.11 -16.15 -13.09
C SER A 123 1.83 -16.83 -13.60
N ALA A 124 0.70 -16.63 -12.91
CA ALA A 124 -0.60 -17.12 -13.33
C ALA A 124 -1.00 -16.56 -14.72
N THR A 125 -0.75 -15.27 -14.95
CA THR A 125 -0.99 -14.62 -16.25
C THR A 125 -0.17 -15.26 -17.37
N ALA A 126 1.11 -15.56 -17.12
CA ALA A 126 1.97 -16.23 -18.09
C ALA A 126 1.47 -17.64 -18.44
N TYR A 127 1.02 -18.41 -17.44
CA TYR A 127 0.43 -19.73 -17.69
C TYR A 127 -0.89 -19.64 -18.46
N ALA A 128 -1.76 -18.68 -18.13
CA ALA A 128 -3.02 -18.48 -18.86
C ALA A 128 -2.79 -18.10 -20.33
N ASN A 129 -1.75 -17.30 -20.62
CA ASN A 129 -1.36 -16.95 -21.99
C ASN A 129 -0.96 -18.18 -22.84
N GLY A 130 -0.46 -19.24 -22.19
CA GLY A 130 -0.14 -20.52 -22.85
C GLY A 130 -1.38 -21.33 -23.23
N VAL A 131 -2.58 -20.97 -22.77
CA VAL A 131 -3.82 -21.67 -23.07
C VAL A 131 -4.48 -21.06 -24.32
N HIS A 132 -4.49 -21.82 -25.42
CA HIS A 132 -4.95 -21.32 -26.72
C HIS A 132 -6.47 -21.24 -26.89
N ALA A 133 -7.25 -21.90 -26.03
CA ALA A 133 -8.70 -21.82 -26.05
C ALA A 133 -9.20 -20.42 -25.64
N TRP A 134 -10.44 -20.08 -25.97
CA TRP A 134 -11.00 -18.76 -25.64
C TRP A 134 -11.06 -18.52 -24.12
N GLN A 135 -11.23 -19.58 -23.33
CA GLN A 135 -11.16 -19.53 -21.86
C GLN A 135 -9.79 -19.09 -21.38
N GLY A 136 -8.72 -19.53 -22.06
CA GLY A 136 -7.34 -19.12 -21.77
C GLY A 136 -7.12 -17.63 -22.02
N ARG A 137 -7.58 -17.13 -23.18
CA ARG A 137 -7.51 -15.71 -23.53
C ARG A 137 -8.35 -14.84 -22.59
N ALA A 138 -9.54 -15.30 -22.22
CA ALA A 138 -10.40 -14.61 -21.26
C ALA A 138 -9.77 -14.58 -19.86
N ALA A 139 -9.23 -15.71 -19.39
CA ALA A 139 -8.53 -15.79 -18.10
C ALA A 139 -7.27 -14.90 -18.08
N TYR A 140 -6.47 -14.91 -19.15
CA TYR A 140 -5.33 -14.01 -19.32
C TYR A 140 -5.72 -12.55 -19.17
N ALA A 141 -6.77 -12.13 -19.88
CA ALA A 141 -7.26 -10.75 -19.81
C ALA A 141 -7.76 -10.40 -18.40
N LEU A 142 -8.50 -11.29 -17.73
CA LEU A 142 -8.94 -11.06 -16.35
C LEU A 142 -7.76 -10.97 -15.37
N LEU A 143 -6.75 -11.83 -15.48
CA LEU A 143 -5.57 -11.78 -14.62
C LEU A 143 -4.76 -10.49 -14.84
N GLN A 144 -4.61 -10.04 -16.09
CA GLN A 144 -4.04 -8.71 -16.37
C GLN A 144 -4.88 -7.57 -15.81
N ALA A 145 -6.21 -7.68 -15.84
CA ALA A 145 -7.08 -6.70 -15.22
C ALA A 145 -6.81 -6.60 -13.71
N VAL A 146 -6.72 -7.74 -13.02
CA VAL A 146 -6.39 -7.79 -11.59
C VAL A 146 -5.03 -7.14 -11.32
N GLU A 147 -4.04 -7.33 -12.19
CA GLU A 147 -2.72 -6.72 -12.03
C GLU A 147 -2.83 -5.19 -12.08
N TYR A 148 -3.50 -4.65 -13.11
CA TYR A 148 -3.72 -3.22 -13.23
C TYR A 148 -4.51 -2.63 -12.07
N LEU A 149 -5.57 -3.31 -11.63
CA LEU A 149 -6.40 -2.86 -10.50
C LEU A 149 -5.66 -2.92 -9.16
N THR A 150 -4.80 -3.92 -8.97
CA THR A 150 -3.93 -4.02 -7.78
C THR A 150 -2.92 -2.87 -7.74
N VAL A 151 -2.30 -2.54 -8.88
CA VAL A 151 -1.40 -1.38 -8.99
C VAL A 151 -2.16 -0.08 -8.73
N ALA A 152 -3.36 0.10 -9.29
CA ALA A 152 -4.18 1.28 -9.04
C ALA A 152 -4.54 1.43 -7.55
N ALA A 153 -4.95 0.35 -6.89
CA ALA A 153 -5.25 0.33 -5.46
C ALA A 153 -4.02 0.68 -4.61
N ALA A 154 -2.85 0.12 -4.94
CA ALA A 154 -1.61 0.45 -4.25
C ALA A 154 -1.25 1.94 -4.40
N GLN A 155 -1.45 2.53 -5.59
CA GLN A 155 -1.21 3.95 -5.83
C GLN A 155 -2.19 4.85 -5.07
N LEU A 156 -3.47 4.48 -5.01
CA LEU A 156 -4.45 5.20 -4.18
C LEU A 156 -4.06 5.16 -2.70
N LEU A 157 -3.64 4.00 -2.18
CA LEU A 157 -3.15 3.85 -0.81
C LEU A 157 -1.87 4.63 -0.50
N GLN A 158 -1.14 5.08 -1.53
CA GLN A 158 0.08 5.89 -1.39
C GLN A 158 -0.17 7.39 -1.56
N HIS A 159 -1.40 7.79 -1.89
CA HIS A 159 -1.70 9.10 -2.44
C HIS A 159 -0.78 9.43 -3.63
N GLY A 160 -0.60 8.43 -4.51
CA GLY A 160 0.23 8.52 -5.70
C GLY A 160 -0.41 9.36 -6.82
N ASP A 161 0.22 9.30 -7.99
CA ASP A 161 -0.19 10.11 -9.16
C ASP A 161 -1.58 9.70 -9.69
N GLU A 162 -2.53 10.65 -9.68
CA GLU A 162 -3.90 10.43 -10.13
C GLU A 162 -4.01 10.04 -11.62
N ALA A 163 -3.14 10.59 -12.48
CA ALA A 163 -3.11 10.23 -13.90
C ALA A 163 -2.61 8.80 -14.09
N TYR A 164 -1.64 8.38 -13.28
CA TYR A 164 -1.19 6.99 -13.27
C TYR A 164 -2.27 6.04 -12.76
N VAL A 165 -2.99 6.39 -11.68
CA VAL A 165 -4.16 5.64 -11.21
C VAL A 165 -5.21 5.51 -12.31
N HIS A 166 -5.55 6.64 -12.96
CA HIS A 166 -6.52 6.67 -14.06
C HIS A 166 -6.12 5.73 -15.21
N GLU A 167 -4.85 5.79 -15.63
CA GLU A 167 -4.32 4.91 -16.67
C GLU A 167 -4.51 3.43 -16.32
N LYS A 168 -4.18 3.03 -15.08
CA LYS A 168 -4.32 1.64 -14.64
C LYS A 168 -5.76 1.20 -14.56
N LEU A 169 -6.65 2.03 -14.02
CA LEU A 169 -8.09 1.77 -14.02
C LEU A 169 -8.63 1.57 -15.44
N GLN A 170 -8.25 2.46 -16.37
CA GLN A 170 -8.66 2.37 -17.77
C GLN A 170 -8.15 1.08 -18.44
N ARG A 171 -6.89 0.71 -18.22
CA ARG A 171 -6.33 -0.55 -18.73
C ARG A 171 -7.05 -1.77 -18.14
N GLY A 172 -7.33 -1.77 -16.84
CA GLY A 172 -8.10 -2.83 -16.18
C GLY A 172 -9.49 -3.03 -16.80
N ILE A 173 -10.24 -1.94 -17.00
CA ILE A 173 -11.57 -1.97 -17.64
C ILE A 173 -11.49 -2.52 -19.07
N ARG A 174 -10.49 -2.10 -19.85
CA ARG A 174 -10.29 -2.62 -21.21
C ARG A 174 -10.03 -4.14 -21.20
N GLN A 175 -9.25 -4.63 -20.26
CA GLN A 175 -8.97 -6.07 -20.12
C GLN A 175 -10.22 -6.87 -19.71
N ILE A 176 -11.02 -6.36 -18.76
CA ILE A 176 -12.33 -6.95 -18.42
C ILE A 176 -13.22 -7.03 -19.67
N THR A 177 -13.29 -5.94 -20.43
CA THR A 177 -14.07 -5.89 -21.68
C THR A 177 -13.57 -6.91 -22.70
N GLY A 178 -12.25 -7.08 -22.83
CA GLY A 178 -11.64 -8.09 -23.69
C GLY A 178 -12.03 -9.51 -23.29
N ALA A 179 -12.01 -9.82 -21.99
CA ALA A 179 -12.43 -11.13 -21.49
C ALA A 179 -13.91 -11.43 -21.80
N LEU A 180 -14.79 -10.44 -21.60
CA LEU A 180 -16.20 -10.56 -21.94
C LEU A 180 -16.40 -10.78 -23.45
N HIS A 181 -15.63 -10.07 -24.28
CA HIS A 181 -15.69 -10.23 -25.74
C HIS A 181 -15.29 -11.65 -26.18
N GLU A 182 -14.27 -12.26 -25.58
CA GLU A 182 -13.92 -13.67 -25.83
C GLU A 182 -15.08 -14.60 -25.50
N GLY A 183 -15.75 -14.39 -24.36
CA GLY A 183 -16.93 -15.16 -23.97
C GLY A 183 -18.11 -14.99 -24.93
N VAL A 184 -18.42 -13.77 -25.35
CA VAL A 184 -19.49 -13.49 -26.33
C VAL A 184 -19.21 -14.16 -27.67
N ARG A 185 -17.95 -14.18 -28.12
CA ARG A 185 -17.59 -14.69 -29.44
C ARG A 185 -17.50 -16.22 -29.51
N HIS A 186 -17.13 -16.88 -28.40
CA HIS A 186 -16.69 -18.28 -28.45
C HIS A 186 -17.35 -19.21 -27.43
N SER A 187 -18.11 -18.69 -26.45
CA SER A 187 -18.85 -19.52 -25.51
C SER A 187 -20.03 -20.24 -26.18
N GLU A 188 -20.41 -21.40 -25.63
CA GLU A 188 -21.65 -22.09 -25.97
C GLU A 188 -22.90 -21.30 -25.53
N ASN A 189 -22.76 -20.45 -24.50
CA ASN A 189 -23.82 -19.58 -23.99
C ASN A 189 -23.37 -18.09 -23.97
N PRO A 190 -23.23 -17.43 -25.13
CA PRO A 190 -22.73 -16.04 -25.23
C PRO A 190 -23.49 -15.02 -24.39
N SER A 191 -24.81 -15.23 -24.18
CA SER A 191 -25.66 -14.31 -23.42
C SER A 191 -25.23 -14.12 -21.97
N GLN A 192 -24.52 -15.09 -21.37
CA GLN A 192 -23.97 -14.98 -20.01
C GLN A 192 -22.82 -13.97 -19.91
N TYR A 193 -22.23 -13.59 -21.05
CA TYR A 193 -21.10 -12.66 -21.14
C TYR A 193 -21.52 -11.28 -21.67
N VAL A 194 -22.81 -11.05 -21.89
CA VAL A 194 -23.37 -9.76 -22.33
C VAL A 194 -23.79 -8.93 -21.12
N PHE A 195 -22.92 -8.03 -20.69
CA PHE A 195 -23.19 -7.09 -19.61
C PHE A 195 -23.73 -5.79 -20.20
N ARG A 196 -25.05 -5.56 -20.09
CA ARG A 196 -25.69 -4.31 -20.50
C ARG A 196 -25.87 -3.41 -19.29
N GLY A 197 -24.92 -2.49 -19.09
CA GLY A 197 -24.98 -1.48 -18.04
C GLY A 197 -23.75 -1.49 -17.15
N ALA A 198 -22.74 -0.71 -17.51
CA ALA A 198 -21.78 -0.20 -16.53
C ALA A 198 -22.30 1.19 -16.11
N TYR A 199 -22.87 1.28 -14.91
CA TYR A 199 -23.18 2.58 -14.32
C TYR A 199 -21.86 3.25 -13.95
N PHE A 200 -21.50 4.32 -14.67
CA PHE A 200 -20.47 5.24 -14.21
C PHE A 200 -21.13 6.18 -13.20
N PRO A 201 -20.56 6.40 -12.00
CA PRO A 201 -21.08 7.38 -11.05
C PRO A 201 -20.81 8.79 -11.58
N ASN A 202 -21.63 9.25 -12.51
CA ASN A 202 -21.85 10.66 -12.77
C ASN A 202 -23.25 10.98 -12.23
N GLU A 203 -23.38 11.09 -10.91
CA GLU A 203 -24.51 11.71 -10.23
C GLU A 203 -24.14 11.89 -8.75
N GLY A 204 -23.67 13.11 -8.43
CA GLY A 204 -23.22 13.59 -7.13
C GLY A 204 -22.60 14.98 -7.28
#